data_AF-A0A7C1VW86-F1
#
_entry.id   AF-A0A7C1VW86-F1
#
_cell.length_a   1.000
_cell.length_b   1.000
_cell.length_c   1.000
_cell.angle_alpha   90.00
_cell.angle_beta   90.00
_cell.angle_gamma   90.00
#
_symmetry.space_group_name_H-M   'P 1'
#
loop_
_entity.id
_entity.type
_entity.pdbx_description
1 polymer ?
#
loop_
_entity_poly.entity_id
_entity_poly.type
_entity_poly.pdbx_seq_one_letter_code
_entity_poly.pdbx_strand_id
1 'polypeptide(L)'
;MPESKNTLALKKLLIALGNNPTQEDVKQALEMSLLLTIKLQEETKLKEKGEKGDSIKGDDGDTPTEKELLKLIKPLIPSKTSNKELQALIKPLIPPAVEPTPADEEKIVETVLGRIPKVEPIPEGDPLTPDLLVDTINQDTGKQIKLERIEGLEERFKKIAQTPTTQHGNHGVAGRDLFKEIDISDQLNGVKKTFDIHAVYSIISVHGSSFPYALRKSVDWTNTNTTITFTDEILATSSLATGQTVILTVIIP
;
A
#
# COMPACT_ATOMS: atom_id res chain seq x y z
N MET A 1 3.86 6.36 -3.35
CA MET A 1 3.75 5.92 -1.94
C MET A 1 4.79 4.84 -1.72
N PRO A 2 5.61 4.88 -0.66
CA PRO A 2 6.54 3.79 -0.36
C PRO A 2 5.75 2.52 -0.09
N GLU A 3 6.09 1.43 -0.78
CA GLU A 3 5.48 0.12 -0.52
C GLU A 3 5.71 -0.26 0.94
N SER A 4 4.65 -0.70 1.62
CA SER A 4 4.79 -1.14 3.00
C SER A 4 5.75 -2.33 3.06
N LYS A 5 6.55 -2.43 4.14
CA LYS A 5 7.47 -3.57 4.34
C LYS A 5 6.75 -4.94 4.21
N ASN A 6 5.46 -4.96 4.53
CA ASN A 6 4.61 -6.15 4.44
C ASN A 6 4.27 -6.53 2.98
N THR A 7 4.01 -5.54 2.13
CA THR A 7 3.81 -5.75 0.68
C THR A 7 5.06 -6.33 0.02
N LEU A 8 6.24 -5.86 0.44
CA LEU A 8 7.53 -6.36 -0.07
C LEU A 8 7.80 -7.81 0.37
N ALA A 9 7.42 -8.17 1.59
CA ALA A 9 7.54 -9.53 2.11
C ALA A 9 6.63 -10.52 1.36
N LEU A 10 5.38 -10.11 1.08
CA LEU A 10 4.42 -10.93 0.33
C LEU A 10 4.88 -11.18 -1.11
N LYS A 11 5.42 -10.15 -1.78
CA LYS A 11 5.99 -10.27 -3.13
C LYS A 11 7.19 -11.22 -3.16
N LYS A 12 8.11 -11.15 -2.18
CA LYS A 12 9.25 -12.06 -2.11
C LYS A 12 8.83 -13.52 -1.91
N LEU A 13 7.78 -13.74 -1.13
CA LEU A 13 7.20 -15.07 -0.90
C LEU A 13 6.59 -15.64 -2.19
N LEU A 14 5.80 -14.84 -2.92
CA LEU A 14 5.21 -15.22 -4.20
C LEU A 14 6.28 -15.53 -5.26
N ILE A 15 7.40 -14.78 -5.26
CA ILE A 15 8.54 -15.04 -6.14
C ILE A 15 9.27 -16.33 -5.75
N ALA A 16 9.40 -16.62 -4.44
CA ALA A 16 10.06 -17.82 -3.94
C ALA A 16 9.29 -19.12 -4.24
N LEU A 17 7.97 -19.03 -4.44
CA LEU A 17 7.10 -20.17 -4.75
C LEU A 17 7.27 -20.71 -6.18
N GLY A 18 7.92 -19.97 -7.08
CA GLY A 18 8.13 -20.39 -8.47
C GLY A 18 6.83 -20.71 -9.23
N ASN A 19 6.94 -21.37 -10.40
CA ASN A 19 5.78 -21.76 -11.21
C ASN A 19 5.08 -23.06 -10.74
N ASN A 20 5.67 -23.79 -9.79
CA ASN A 20 5.14 -25.06 -9.25
C ASN A 20 5.52 -25.21 -7.77
N PRO A 21 4.81 -24.54 -6.84
CA PRO A 21 5.11 -24.66 -5.42
C PRO A 21 4.79 -26.06 -4.91
N THR A 22 5.63 -26.59 -4.02
CA THR A 22 5.33 -27.83 -3.32
C THR A 22 4.24 -27.59 -2.27
N GLN A 23 3.56 -28.65 -1.80
CA GLN A 23 2.57 -28.51 -0.73
C GLN A 23 3.16 -27.90 0.55
N GLU A 24 4.44 -28.15 0.83
CA GLU A 24 5.11 -27.57 2.00
C GLU A 24 5.32 -26.07 1.84
N ASP A 25 5.64 -25.60 0.63
CA ASP A 25 5.79 -24.16 0.36
C ASP A 25 4.44 -23.42 0.47
N VAL A 26 3.36 -24.03 -0.01
CA VAL A 26 2.00 -23.50 0.13
C VAL A 26 1.59 -23.42 1.61
N LYS A 27 1.92 -24.46 2.39
CA LYS A 27 1.65 -24.50 3.83
C LYS A 27 2.42 -23.42 4.58
N GLN A 28 3.72 -23.27 4.33
CA GLN A 28 4.54 -22.20 4.94
C GLN A 28 4.02 -20.80 4.56
N ALA A 29 3.59 -20.62 3.31
CA ALA A 29 3.01 -19.37 2.87
C ALA A 29 1.69 -19.04 3.59
N LEU A 30 0.83 -20.04 3.79
CA LEU A 30 -0.40 -19.91 4.56
C LEU A 30 -0.11 -19.57 6.03
N GLU A 31 0.82 -20.26 6.68
CA GLU A 31 1.22 -19.98 8.07
C GLU A 31 1.77 -18.55 8.22
N MET A 32 2.63 -18.10 7.30
CA MET A 32 3.14 -16.73 7.29
C MET A 32 2.03 -15.69 7.07
N SER A 33 1.05 -15.98 6.20
CA SER A 33 -0.09 -15.09 5.95
C SER A 33 -0.99 -14.94 7.18
N LEU A 34 -1.20 -16.04 7.92
CA LEU A 34 -1.98 -16.04 9.15
C LEU A 34 -1.28 -15.22 10.24
N LEU A 35 0.03 -15.42 10.40
CA LEU A 35 0.84 -14.67 11.37
C LEU A 35 0.84 -13.16 11.07
N LEU A 36 0.87 -12.78 9.79
CA LEU A 36 0.79 -11.39 9.35
C LEU A 36 -0.58 -10.78 9.68
N THR A 37 -1.65 -11.53 9.46
CA THR A 37 -3.03 -11.08 9.77
C THR A 37 -3.21 -10.84 11.27
N ILE A 38 -2.67 -11.73 12.11
CA ILE A 38 -2.70 -11.57 13.58
C ILE A 38 -1.95 -10.30 13.99
N LYS A 39 -0.73 -10.06 13.46
CA LYS A 39 0.04 -8.84 13.76
C LYS A 39 -0.68 -7.56 13.35
N LEU A 40 -1.34 -7.57 12.19
CA LEU A 40 -2.13 -6.41 11.73
C LEU A 40 -3.31 -6.12 12.67
N GLN A 41 -4.00 -7.16 13.16
CA GLN A 41 -5.08 -7.00 14.15
C GLN A 41 -4.58 -6.52 15.51
N GLU A 42 -3.36 -6.88 15.92
CA GLU A 42 -2.75 -6.36 17.16
C GLU A 42 -2.37 -4.88 17.02
N GLU A 43 -1.80 -4.48 15.88
CA GLU A 43 -1.45 -3.09 15.59
C GLU A 43 -2.70 -2.18 15.51
N THR A 44 -3.81 -2.65 14.97
CA THR A 44 -5.07 -1.88 14.94
C THR A 44 -5.66 -1.72 16.34
N LYS A 45 -5.67 -2.78 17.16
CA LYS A 45 -6.10 -2.71 18.57
C LYS A 45 -5.24 -1.79 19.44
N LEU A 46 -3.94 -1.67 19.13
CA LEU A 46 -3.03 -0.75 19.82
C LEU A 46 -3.27 0.71 19.41
N LYS A 47 -3.62 0.97 18.15
CA LYS A 47 -3.96 2.32 17.67
C LYS A 47 -5.30 2.81 18.23
N GLU A 48 -6.28 1.94 18.41
CA GLU A 48 -7.57 2.29 19.05
C GLU A 48 -7.42 2.63 20.55
N LYS A 49 -6.32 2.24 21.21
CA LYS A 49 -6.03 2.63 22.60
C LYS A 49 -5.21 3.93 22.73
N GLY A 50 -4.79 4.54 21.62
CA GLY A 50 -3.81 5.63 21.61
C GLY A 50 -4.36 7.05 21.46
N GLU A 51 -5.55 7.26 20.89
CA GLU A 51 -6.11 8.61 20.69
C GLU A 51 -7.43 8.78 21.46
N LYS A 52 -7.29 9.14 22.74
CA LYS A 52 -8.35 9.83 23.48
C LYS A 52 -8.46 11.27 22.98
N GLY A 53 -8.96 11.43 21.76
CA GLY A 53 -9.60 12.66 21.31
C GLY A 53 -11.08 12.55 21.63
N ASP A 54 -11.56 13.39 22.55
CA ASP A 54 -12.98 13.52 22.91
C ASP A 54 -13.80 14.05 21.71
N SER A 55 -14.01 13.25 20.67
CA SER A 55 -15.00 13.54 19.63
C SER A 55 -16.25 12.71 19.91
N ILE A 56 -17.26 13.37 20.45
CA ILE A 56 -18.63 12.86 20.55
C ILE A 56 -19.18 12.81 19.11
N LYS A 57 -18.91 11.71 18.41
CA LYS A 57 -19.63 11.36 17.18
C LYS A 57 -20.66 10.31 17.57
N GLY A 58 -21.89 10.75 17.80
CA GLY A 58 -23.03 9.85 17.76
C GLY A 58 -23.36 9.61 16.29
N ASP A 59 -23.46 8.33 15.90
CA ASP A 59 -24.17 7.97 14.68
C ASP A 59 -25.67 8.29 14.90
N ASP A 60 -26.36 8.72 13.84
CA ASP A 60 -27.78 9.11 13.91
C ASP A 60 -28.63 7.97 14.49
N GLY A 61 -29.08 8.13 15.75
CA GLY A 61 -29.94 7.18 16.45
C GLY A 61 -29.43 6.69 17.81
N ASP A 62 -28.19 7.02 18.20
CA ASP A 62 -27.66 6.57 19.48
C ASP A 62 -28.30 7.36 20.65
N THR A 63 -28.85 6.63 21.63
CA THR A 63 -29.44 7.24 22.83
C THR A 63 -28.33 7.55 23.82
N PRO A 64 -28.09 8.83 24.20
CA PRO A 64 -26.94 9.19 25.02
C PRO A 64 -26.96 8.46 26.37
N THR A 65 -25.79 7.99 26.79
CA THR A 65 -25.63 7.35 28.09
C THR A 65 -25.73 8.38 29.23
N GLU A 66 -26.08 7.93 30.43
CA GLU A 66 -26.21 8.80 31.63
C GLU A 66 -24.93 9.62 31.90
N LYS A 67 -23.75 9.05 31.59
CA LYS A 67 -22.45 9.73 31.72
C LYS A 67 -22.26 10.86 30.72
N GLU A 68 -22.75 10.70 29.49
CA GLU A 68 -22.64 11.71 28.42
C GLU A 68 -23.61 12.86 28.67
N LEU A 69 -24.84 12.54 29.08
CA LEU A 69 -25.82 13.51 29.56
C LEU A 69 -25.27 14.34 30.73
N LEU A 70 -24.64 13.70 31.71
CA LEU A 70 -23.99 14.40 32.83
C LEU A 70 -22.86 15.32 32.38
N LYS A 71 -22.07 14.94 31.36
CA LYS A 71 -20.97 15.77 30.82
C LYS A 71 -21.50 17.03 30.12
N LEU A 72 -22.63 16.92 29.41
CA LEU A 72 -23.29 18.03 28.71
C LEU A 72 -24.02 18.98 29.67
N ILE A 73 -24.63 18.44 30.74
CA ILE A 73 -25.47 19.21 31.66
C ILE A 73 -24.62 19.98 32.70
N LYS A 74 -23.49 19.43 33.16
CA LYS A 74 -22.65 20.00 34.23
C LYS A 74 -22.24 21.48 34.05
N PRO A 75 -21.87 21.97 32.86
CA PRO A 75 -21.50 23.37 32.64
C PRO A 75 -22.68 24.34 32.75
N LEU A 76 -23.92 23.86 32.57
CA LEU A 76 -25.12 24.69 32.52
C LEU A 76 -25.75 24.93 33.89
N ILE A 77 -25.27 24.26 34.94
CA ILE A 77 -25.77 24.44 36.31
C ILE A 77 -24.78 25.27 37.13
N PRO A 78 -25.23 26.34 37.82
CA PRO A 78 -24.40 27.12 38.73
C PRO A 78 -23.73 26.23 39.79
N SER A 79 -22.45 26.48 40.07
CA SER A 79 -21.49 25.60 40.78
C SER A 79 -21.81 25.19 42.23
N LYS A 80 -23.04 25.38 42.73
CA LYS A 80 -23.44 25.09 44.11
C LYS A 80 -24.48 23.96 44.26
N THR A 81 -24.95 23.37 43.17
CA THR A 81 -25.97 22.30 43.22
C THR A 81 -25.34 20.94 43.51
N SER A 82 -25.85 20.24 44.52
CA SER A 82 -25.33 18.93 44.93
C SER A 82 -25.71 17.83 43.92
N ASN A 83 -24.91 16.77 43.80
CA ASN A 83 -25.19 15.64 42.89
C ASN A 83 -26.60 15.02 43.10
N LYS A 84 -27.14 15.09 44.31
CA LYS A 84 -28.47 14.57 44.66
C LYS A 84 -29.60 15.41 44.03
N GLU A 85 -29.42 16.73 44.00
CA GLU A 85 -30.37 17.65 43.34
C GLU A 85 -30.29 17.53 41.82
N LEU A 86 -29.10 17.27 41.28
CA LEU A 86 -28.91 17.01 39.84
C LEU A 86 -29.65 15.75 39.39
N GLN A 87 -29.54 14.65 40.14
CA GLN A 87 -30.28 13.42 39.83
C GLN A 87 -31.79 13.63 39.89
N ALA A 88 -32.29 14.45 40.83
CA ALA A 88 -33.72 14.76 40.93
C ALA A 88 -34.24 15.55 39.72
N LEU A 89 -33.43 16.43 39.13
CA LEU A 89 -33.76 17.20 37.93
C LEU A 89 -33.69 16.37 36.64
N ILE A 90 -32.78 15.40 36.55
CA ILE A 90 -32.58 14.56 35.36
C ILE A 90 -33.63 13.44 35.27
N LYS A 91 -34.04 12.86 36.40
CA LYS A 91 -34.95 11.71 36.44
C LYS A 91 -36.27 11.88 35.63
N PRO A 92 -36.96 13.04 35.64
CA PRO A 92 -38.17 13.22 34.83
C PRO A 92 -37.91 13.46 33.33
N LEU A 93 -36.68 13.76 32.92
CA LEU A 93 -36.33 14.01 31.51
C LEU A 93 -35.96 12.74 30.74
N ILE A 94 -35.69 11.64 31.46
CA ILE A 94 -35.47 10.33 30.85
C ILE A 94 -36.86 9.72 30.63
N PRO A 95 -37.33 9.58 29.37
CA PRO A 95 -38.58 8.88 29.11
C PRO A 95 -38.50 7.48 29.72
N PRO A 96 -39.62 6.96 30.26
CA PRO A 96 -39.63 5.60 30.80
C PRO A 96 -39.11 4.65 29.75
N ALA A 97 -38.18 3.77 30.13
CA ALA A 97 -37.61 2.78 29.23
C ALA A 97 -38.77 2.01 28.60
N VAL A 98 -38.99 2.24 27.30
CA VAL A 98 -39.93 1.44 26.53
C VAL A 98 -39.29 0.07 26.49
N GLU A 99 -39.91 -0.90 27.15
CA GLU A 99 -39.45 -2.28 27.06
C GLU A 99 -39.36 -2.63 25.58
N PRO A 100 -38.20 -3.09 25.08
CA PRO A 100 -38.04 -3.40 23.68
C PRO A 100 -39.06 -4.50 23.36
N THR A 101 -40.11 -4.13 22.64
CA THR A 101 -40.97 -5.12 21.99
C THR A 101 -40.05 -5.95 21.11
N PRO A 102 -40.06 -7.29 21.23
CA PRO A 102 -39.25 -8.15 20.40
C PRO A 102 -39.53 -7.78 18.94
N ALA A 103 -38.46 -7.45 18.22
CA ALA A 103 -38.56 -7.09 16.82
C ALA A 103 -39.18 -8.27 16.06
N ASP A 104 -40.23 -7.99 15.29
CA ASP A 104 -40.86 -8.98 14.42
C ASP A 104 -39.91 -9.26 13.25
N GLU A 105 -39.09 -10.30 13.41
CA GLU A 105 -38.04 -10.69 12.46
C GLU A 105 -38.61 -10.91 11.06
N GLU A 106 -39.84 -11.42 10.95
CA GLU A 106 -40.51 -11.68 9.67
C GLU A 106 -40.79 -10.37 8.92
N LYS A 107 -41.26 -9.36 9.64
CA LYS A 107 -41.60 -8.05 9.07
C LYS A 107 -40.36 -7.27 8.62
N ILE A 108 -39.23 -7.47 9.31
CA ILE A 108 -37.94 -6.87 8.92
C ILE A 108 -37.42 -7.52 7.64
N VAL A 109 -37.46 -8.84 7.54
CA VAL A 109 -37.02 -9.58 6.35
C VAL A 109 -37.84 -9.19 5.12
N GLU A 110 -39.18 -9.08 5.25
CA GLU A 110 -40.06 -8.65 4.16
C GLU A 110 -39.74 -7.22 3.68
N THR A 111 -39.54 -6.29 4.62
CA THR A 111 -39.23 -4.89 4.30
C THR A 111 -37.87 -4.74 3.62
N VAL A 112 -36.88 -5.55 4.02
CA VAL A 112 -35.54 -5.54 3.41
C VAL A 112 -35.58 -6.17 2.02
N LEU A 113 -36.21 -7.33 1.85
CA LEU A 113 -36.31 -8.00 0.54
C LEU A 113 -37.07 -7.17 -0.49
N GLY A 114 -38.11 -6.44 -0.09
CA GLY A 114 -38.87 -5.56 -0.99
C GLY A 114 -38.09 -4.34 -1.49
N ARG A 115 -36.99 -3.97 -0.82
CA ARG A 115 -36.14 -2.83 -1.22
C ARG A 115 -34.95 -3.22 -2.09
N ILE A 116 -34.65 -4.52 -2.22
CA ILE A 116 -33.58 -4.97 -3.10
C ILE A 116 -34.12 -4.88 -4.55
N PRO A 117 -33.55 -4.03 -5.42
CA PRO A 117 -33.95 -3.99 -6.81
C PRO A 117 -33.76 -5.38 -7.41
N LYS A 118 -34.77 -5.89 -8.12
CA LYS A 118 -34.67 -7.17 -8.84
C LYS A 118 -33.61 -7.01 -9.92
N VAL A 119 -32.41 -7.53 -9.67
CA VAL A 119 -31.35 -7.60 -10.67
C VAL A 119 -31.71 -8.77 -11.59
N GLU A 120 -31.86 -8.49 -12.88
CA GLU A 120 -32.01 -9.55 -13.89
C GLU A 120 -30.80 -10.49 -13.80
N PRO A 121 -31.01 -11.82 -13.82
CA PRO A 121 -29.91 -12.76 -13.72
C PRO A 121 -28.91 -12.48 -14.85
N ILE A 122 -27.67 -12.19 -14.45
CA ILE A 122 -26.57 -12.04 -15.38
C ILE A 122 -26.42 -13.41 -16.06
N PRO A 123 -26.45 -13.50 -17.40
CA PRO A 123 -26.28 -14.77 -18.08
C PRO A 123 -24.98 -15.43 -17.60
N GLU A 124 -25.05 -16.71 -17.21
CA GLU A 124 -23.91 -17.54 -16.81
C GLU A 124 -22.95 -17.71 -18.00
N GLY A 125 -22.11 -16.70 -18.22
CA GLY A 125 -20.89 -16.77 -19.00
C GLY A 125 -19.71 -16.58 -18.06
N ASP A 126 -18.59 -17.24 -18.38
CA ASP A 126 -17.35 -17.28 -17.59
C ASP A 126 -17.03 -15.95 -16.88
N PRO A 127 -16.56 -15.97 -15.62
CA PRO A 127 -16.30 -14.76 -14.85
C PRO A 127 -15.30 -13.88 -15.61
N LEU A 128 -15.81 -12.79 -16.17
CA LEU A 128 -15.02 -11.74 -16.80
C LEU A 128 -14.05 -11.21 -15.74
N THR A 129 -12.78 -11.58 -15.87
CA THR A 129 -11.72 -10.92 -15.12
C THR A 129 -11.72 -9.44 -15.49
N PRO A 130 -11.32 -8.54 -14.57
CA PRO A 130 -11.27 -7.09 -14.84
C PRO A 130 -10.52 -6.74 -16.13
N ASP A 131 -9.51 -7.53 -16.48
CA ASP A 131 -8.71 -7.38 -17.70
C ASP A 131 -9.52 -7.74 -18.97
N LEU A 132 -10.30 -8.83 -18.94
CA LEU A 132 -11.19 -9.21 -20.04
C LEU A 132 -12.31 -8.19 -20.26
N LEU A 133 -12.76 -7.49 -19.21
CA LEU A 133 -13.78 -6.44 -19.30
C LEU A 133 -13.29 -5.22 -20.08
N VAL A 134 -12.04 -4.81 -19.85
CA VAL A 134 -11.41 -3.69 -20.59
C VAL A 134 -11.13 -4.08 -22.04
N ASP A 135 -10.66 -5.30 -22.28
CA ASP A 135 -10.40 -5.81 -23.63
C ASP A 135 -11.69 -5.97 -24.44
N THR A 136 -12.77 -6.45 -23.82
CA THR A 136 -14.08 -6.59 -24.48
C THR A 136 -14.67 -5.23 -24.87
N ILE A 137 -14.52 -4.20 -24.02
CA ILE A 137 -14.98 -2.83 -24.33
C ILE A 137 -14.20 -2.22 -25.50
N ASN A 138 -12.91 -2.54 -25.65
CA ASN A 138 -12.06 -1.99 -26.70
C ASN A 138 -12.10 -2.80 -28.01
N GLN A 139 -12.37 -4.10 -27.95
CA GLN A 139 -12.44 -4.98 -29.13
C GLN A 139 -13.70 -4.74 -29.97
N ASP A 140 -14.84 -4.46 -29.35
CA ASP A 140 -16.14 -4.59 -30.06
C ASP A 140 -16.60 -3.33 -30.82
N THR A 141 -15.81 -2.23 -30.84
CA THR A 141 -16.28 -0.99 -31.47
C THR A 141 -15.32 -0.29 -32.41
N GLY A 142 -14.04 -0.70 -32.51
CA GLY A 142 -13.03 0.06 -33.27
C GLY A 142 -12.91 1.54 -32.85
N LYS A 143 -13.49 1.88 -31.69
CA LYS A 143 -13.58 3.24 -31.15
C LYS A 143 -12.89 3.20 -29.79
N GLN A 144 -11.71 3.79 -29.74
CA GLN A 144 -11.07 4.12 -28.47
C GLN A 144 -12.07 4.91 -27.61
N ILE A 145 -12.13 4.61 -26.32
CA ILE A 145 -12.91 5.42 -25.37
C ILE A 145 -12.33 6.83 -25.42
N LYS A 146 -13.09 7.77 -26.01
CA LYS A 146 -12.70 9.17 -26.03
C LYS A 146 -12.56 9.67 -24.61
N LEU A 147 -11.52 10.45 -24.34
CA LEU A 147 -11.22 11.03 -23.02
C LEU A 147 -12.43 11.74 -22.41
N GLU A 148 -13.24 12.36 -23.25
CA GLU A 148 -14.51 13.04 -22.97
C GLU A 148 -15.55 12.16 -22.26
N ARG A 149 -15.49 10.83 -22.40
CA ARG A 149 -16.43 9.89 -21.75
C ARG A 149 -16.07 9.55 -20.30
N ILE A 150 -14.86 9.88 -19.85
CA ILE A 150 -14.41 9.57 -18.49
C ILE A 150 -14.55 10.86 -17.67
N GLU A 151 -15.65 10.94 -16.93
CA GLU A 151 -15.96 12.09 -16.08
C GLU A 151 -14.81 12.35 -15.09
N GLY A 152 -14.33 13.60 -15.05
CA GLY A 152 -13.24 14.04 -14.18
C GLY A 152 -11.81 13.72 -14.65
N LEU A 153 -11.63 12.99 -15.75
CA LEU A 153 -10.28 12.66 -16.25
C LEU A 153 -9.58 13.88 -16.87
N GLU A 154 -10.30 14.69 -17.65
CA GLU A 154 -9.77 15.97 -18.17
C GLU A 154 -9.39 16.93 -17.06
N GLU A 155 -10.22 17.04 -16.01
CA GLU A 155 -9.89 17.87 -14.85
C GLU A 155 -8.63 17.38 -14.12
N ARG A 156 -8.39 16.06 -14.07
CA ARG A 156 -7.15 15.51 -13.51
C ARG A 156 -5.94 15.83 -14.38
N PHE A 157 -6.03 15.68 -15.70
CA PHE A 157 -4.94 16.08 -16.61
C PHE A 157 -4.68 17.58 -16.56
N LYS A 158 -5.73 18.38 -16.54
CA LYS A 158 -5.65 19.83 -16.40
C LYS A 158 -5.07 20.22 -15.04
N LYS A 159 -5.44 19.55 -13.95
CA LYS A 159 -4.81 19.73 -12.63
C LYS A 159 -3.34 19.35 -12.68
N ILE A 160 -2.94 18.24 -13.31
CA ILE A 160 -1.53 17.85 -13.43
C ILE A 160 -0.73 18.86 -14.27
N ALA A 161 -1.30 19.34 -15.38
CA ALA A 161 -0.66 20.31 -16.27
C ALA A 161 -0.62 21.74 -15.68
N GLN A 162 -1.62 22.11 -14.88
CA GLN A 162 -1.74 23.43 -14.25
C GLN A 162 -1.20 23.48 -12.83
N THR A 163 -0.90 22.34 -12.20
CA THR A 163 -0.11 22.33 -10.96
C THR A 163 1.23 22.93 -11.37
N PRO A 164 1.52 24.19 -10.99
CA PRO A 164 2.83 24.74 -11.23
C PRO A 164 3.76 23.76 -10.52
N THR A 165 4.76 23.24 -11.21
CA THR A 165 5.89 22.59 -10.52
C THR A 165 6.44 23.67 -9.61
N THR A 166 6.02 23.65 -8.35
CA THR A 166 6.33 24.71 -7.39
C THR A 166 7.84 24.62 -7.13
N GLN A 167 8.60 25.36 -7.94
CA GLN A 167 10.01 25.67 -7.77
C GLN A 167 10.16 26.58 -6.55
N HIS A 168 9.74 26.12 -5.37
CA HIS A 168 9.96 26.82 -4.10
C HIS A 168 10.38 25.78 -3.07
N GLY A 169 11.65 25.40 -3.17
CA GLY A 169 12.31 24.46 -2.27
C GLY A 169 13.42 23.69 -2.99
N ASN A 170 14.67 24.16 -2.84
CA ASN A 170 15.90 23.40 -3.11
C ASN A 170 15.69 21.91 -2.81
N HIS A 171 15.93 21.00 -3.78
CA HIS A 171 15.88 19.51 -3.71
C HIS A 171 14.67 18.81 -4.37
N GLY A 172 13.92 19.49 -5.25
CA GLY A 172 12.94 18.84 -6.13
C GLY A 172 13.59 18.27 -7.40
N VAL A 173 14.07 17.03 -7.36
CA VAL A 173 14.59 16.31 -8.52
C VAL A 173 13.43 15.92 -9.45
N ALA A 174 13.01 16.84 -10.32
CA ALA A 174 12.14 16.53 -11.44
C ALA A 174 12.94 16.71 -12.73
N GLY A 175 13.44 15.59 -13.26
CA GLY A 175 14.07 15.52 -14.59
C GLY A 175 15.60 15.41 -14.63
N ARG A 176 16.31 15.26 -13.50
CA ARG A 176 17.69 14.76 -13.57
C ARG A 176 17.65 13.25 -13.76
N ASP A 177 18.48 12.74 -14.65
CA ASP A 177 18.85 11.31 -14.74
C ASP A 177 19.38 10.88 -13.37
N LEU A 178 18.45 10.54 -12.48
CA LEU A 178 18.74 9.97 -11.17
C LEU A 178 19.48 8.65 -11.33
N PHE A 179 19.32 8.02 -12.48
CA PHE A 179 19.96 6.78 -12.86
C PHE A 179 20.89 7.05 -14.02
N LYS A 180 22.14 6.65 -13.87
CA LYS A 180 23.12 6.65 -14.95
C LYS A 180 23.67 5.25 -15.12
N GLU A 181 23.97 4.88 -16.35
CA GLU A 181 24.73 3.67 -16.63
C GLU A 181 26.22 4.01 -16.69
N ILE A 182 27.03 3.24 -15.96
CA ILE A 182 28.48 3.28 -16.03
C ILE A 182 28.93 1.96 -16.66
N ASP A 183 29.56 2.06 -17.82
CA ASP A 183 30.22 0.93 -18.46
C ASP A 183 31.67 0.86 -17.98
N ILE A 184 32.07 -0.29 -17.42
CA ILE A 184 33.46 -0.55 -16.97
C ILE A 184 34.15 -1.63 -17.80
N SER A 185 33.57 -1.99 -18.96
CA SER A 185 34.02 -3.11 -19.80
C SER A 185 35.44 -2.91 -20.33
N ASP A 186 35.85 -1.67 -20.56
CA ASP A 186 37.19 -1.30 -21.02
C ASP A 186 38.28 -1.49 -19.95
N GLN A 187 37.91 -1.58 -18.67
CA GLN A 187 38.83 -1.81 -17.57
C GLN A 187 39.09 -3.30 -17.30
N LEU A 188 38.32 -4.20 -17.92
CA LEU A 188 38.36 -5.64 -17.68
C LEU A 188 39.61 -6.29 -18.26
N ASN A 189 40.38 -6.96 -17.40
CA ASN A 189 41.66 -7.59 -17.76
C ASN A 189 41.79 -9.05 -17.30
N GLY A 190 40.74 -9.64 -16.76
CA GLY A 190 40.73 -11.02 -16.27
C GLY A 190 41.41 -11.25 -14.91
N VAL A 191 41.94 -10.21 -14.27
CA VAL A 191 42.73 -10.33 -13.02
C VAL A 191 42.24 -9.38 -11.94
N LYS A 192 41.98 -8.11 -12.27
CA LYS A 192 41.51 -7.10 -11.32
C LYS A 192 40.05 -7.36 -10.95
N LYS A 193 39.73 -7.22 -9.66
CA LYS A 193 38.37 -7.29 -9.11
C LYS A 193 37.87 -5.97 -8.51
N THR A 194 38.75 -4.98 -8.35
CA THR A 194 38.38 -3.66 -7.85
C THR A 194 38.59 -2.64 -8.96
N PHE A 195 37.55 -1.84 -9.21
CA PHE A 195 37.51 -0.83 -10.25
C PHE A 195 37.11 0.51 -9.67
N ASP A 196 37.78 1.56 -10.10
CA ASP A 196 37.45 2.93 -9.76
C ASP A 196 36.29 3.40 -10.65
N ILE A 197 35.29 4.01 -10.04
CA ILE A 197 34.12 4.56 -10.71
C ILE A 197 33.93 6.02 -10.31
N HIS A 198 33.18 6.76 -11.13
CA HIS A 198 32.75 8.10 -10.74
C HIS A 198 31.99 8.08 -9.41
N ALA A 199 32.03 9.20 -8.67
CA ALA A 199 31.33 9.32 -7.40
C ALA A 199 29.81 9.12 -7.60
N VAL A 200 29.26 8.14 -6.89
CA VAL A 200 27.84 7.75 -6.92
C VAL A 200 27.29 7.66 -5.50
N TYR A 201 25.99 7.91 -5.32
CA TYR A 201 25.31 7.65 -4.05
C TYR A 201 25.13 6.15 -3.81
N SER A 202 24.79 5.39 -4.85
CA SER A 202 24.55 3.94 -4.73
C SER A 202 24.60 3.25 -6.07
N ILE A 203 25.07 2.01 -6.09
CA ILE A 203 24.93 1.08 -7.22
C ILE A 203 23.66 0.25 -6.98
N ILE A 204 22.75 0.26 -7.95
CA ILE A 204 21.45 -0.44 -7.88
C ILE A 204 21.60 -1.86 -8.40
N SER A 205 22.20 -2.01 -9.57
CA SER A 205 22.38 -3.29 -10.25
C SER A 205 23.69 -3.33 -11.01
N VAL A 206 24.21 -4.54 -11.18
CA VAL A 206 25.43 -4.84 -11.92
C VAL A 206 25.11 -6.01 -12.84
N HIS A 207 25.29 -5.79 -14.14
CA HIS A 207 25.01 -6.78 -15.18
C HIS A 207 26.28 -7.06 -15.98
N GLY A 208 26.56 -8.34 -16.21
CA GLY A 208 27.69 -8.82 -17.00
C GLY A 208 27.24 -9.62 -18.22
N SER A 209 28.05 -9.72 -19.28
CA SER A 209 27.77 -10.59 -20.43
C SER A 209 27.98 -12.08 -20.16
N SER A 210 28.79 -12.42 -19.15
CA SER A 210 29.09 -13.79 -18.75
C SER A 210 28.19 -14.27 -17.62
N PHE A 211 28.01 -15.58 -17.49
CA PHE A 211 27.29 -16.15 -16.34
C PHE A 211 28.13 -15.99 -15.06
N PRO A 212 27.53 -15.53 -13.94
CA PRO A 212 26.14 -15.06 -13.80
C PRO A 212 25.89 -13.67 -14.41
N TYR A 213 24.80 -13.51 -15.18
CA TYR A 213 24.48 -12.27 -15.91
C TYR A 213 24.08 -11.11 -14.99
N ALA A 214 23.40 -11.38 -13.88
CA ALA A 214 22.98 -10.39 -12.90
C ALA A 214 23.65 -10.68 -11.55
N LEU A 215 24.40 -9.71 -11.05
CA LEU A 215 25.24 -9.89 -9.88
C LEU A 215 24.57 -9.33 -8.62
N ARG A 216 24.52 -10.15 -7.57
CA ARG A 216 23.87 -9.85 -6.30
C ARG A 216 24.78 -9.02 -5.41
N LYS A 217 24.26 -7.90 -4.92
CA LYS A 217 24.95 -7.06 -3.92
C LYS A 217 25.29 -7.88 -2.67
N SER A 218 26.47 -7.64 -2.11
CA SER A 218 27.07 -8.32 -0.95
C SER A 218 27.51 -9.77 -1.15
N VAL A 219 27.02 -10.48 -2.18
CA VAL A 219 27.46 -11.84 -2.49
C VAL A 219 28.49 -11.81 -3.61
N ASP A 220 28.16 -11.15 -4.71
CA ASP A 220 28.96 -11.14 -5.93
C ASP A 220 29.81 -9.85 -6.03
N TRP A 221 29.40 -8.78 -5.35
CA TRP A 221 30.13 -7.51 -5.29
C TRP A 221 29.79 -6.67 -4.06
N THR A 222 30.69 -5.76 -3.72
CA THR A 222 30.54 -4.69 -2.73
C THR A 222 30.97 -3.36 -3.34
N ASN A 223 30.60 -2.22 -2.75
CA ASN A 223 30.96 -0.92 -3.29
C ASN A 223 31.19 0.13 -2.21
N THR A 224 31.99 1.14 -2.56
CA THR A 224 32.02 2.45 -1.89
C THR A 224 31.36 3.49 -2.81
N ASN A 225 31.46 4.77 -2.47
CA ASN A 225 30.95 5.84 -3.34
C ASN A 225 31.76 5.99 -4.64
N THR A 226 33.01 5.51 -4.68
CA THR A 226 33.92 5.71 -5.83
C THR A 226 34.56 4.42 -6.32
N THR A 227 34.20 3.27 -5.76
CA THR A 227 34.77 1.98 -6.17
C THR A 227 33.72 0.87 -6.14
N ILE A 228 33.89 -0.11 -7.02
CA ILE A 228 33.20 -1.40 -6.97
C ILE A 228 34.24 -2.52 -6.84
N THR A 229 33.98 -3.47 -5.94
CA THR A 229 34.84 -4.63 -5.67
C THR A 229 34.04 -5.91 -5.82
N PHE A 230 34.39 -6.74 -6.81
CA PHE A 230 33.86 -8.08 -7.00
C PHE A 230 34.45 -9.05 -5.97
N THR A 231 33.62 -9.96 -5.46
CA THR A 231 34.02 -10.93 -4.43
C THR A 231 34.69 -12.17 -5.06
N ASP A 232 35.00 -13.16 -4.22
CA ASP A 232 35.57 -14.43 -4.69
C ASP A 232 34.58 -15.37 -5.38
N GLU A 233 33.29 -15.12 -5.24
CA GLU A 233 32.24 -15.83 -6.00
C GLU A 233 32.30 -15.51 -7.51
N ILE A 234 32.90 -14.37 -7.88
CA ILE A 234 33.09 -13.98 -9.28
C ILE A 234 34.50 -14.34 -9.74
N LEU A 235 34.56 -15.28 -10.68
CA LEU A 235 35.81 -15.71 -11.30
C LEU A 235 36.30 -14.66 -12.30
N ALA A 236 37.37 -13.95 -11.94
CA ALA A 236 37.89 -12.85 -12.75
C ALA A 236 38.31 -13.29 -14.15
N THR A 237 38.92 -14.48 -14.29
CA THR A 237 39.45 -15.00 -15.55
C THR A 237 38.39 -15.32 -16.60
N SER A 238 37.13 -15.51 -16.20
CA SER A 238 36.01 -15.73 -17.13
C SER A 238 35.08 -14.53 -17.19
N SER A 239 34.59 -14.06 -16.04
CA SER A 239 33.48 -13.11 -15.97
C SER A 239 33.95 -11.65 -16.06
N LEU A 240 35.22 -11.39 -15.76
CA LEU A 240 35.86 -10.07 -15.85
C LEU A 240 37.03 -10.06 -16.86
N ALA A 241 37.00 -10.98 -17.82
CA ALA A 241 38.01 -11.08 -18.87
C ALA A 241 37.87 -9.98 -19.92
N THR A 242 38.96 -9.66 -20.62
CA THR A 242 38.92 -8.74 -21.76
C THR A 242 37.94 -9.25 -22.82
N GLY A 243 37.09 -8.36 -23.32
CA GLY A 243 36.03 -8.69 -24.28
C GLY A 243 34.69 -9.08 -23.64
N GLN A 244 34.62 -9.18 -22.30
CA GLN A 244 33.33 -9.20 -21.59
C GLN A 244 32.80 -7.78 -21.41
N THR A 245 31.50 -7.67 -21.14
CA THR A 245 30.86 -6.41 -20.78
C THR A 245 30.39 -6.42 -19.34
N VAL A 246 30.57 -5.31 -18.61
CA VAL A 246 30.01 -5.09 -17.28
C VAL A 246 29.44 -3.67 -17.18
N ILE A 247 28.13 -3.59 -16.95
CA ILE A 247 27.37 -2.33 -16.87
C ILE A 247 26.79 -2.17 -15.46
N LEU A 248 26.97 -0.99 -14.89
CA LEU A 248 26.47 -0.60 -13.58
C LEU A 248 25.32 0.39 -13.75
N THR A 249 24.16 0.13 -13.14
CA THR A 249 23.11 1.14 -13.00
C THR A 249 23.27 1.82 -11.65
N VAL A 250 23.56 3.13 -11.65
CA VAL A 250 23.95 3.88 -10.46
C VAL A 250 23.07 5.09 -10.21
N ILE A 251 23.00 5.53 -8.95
CA ILE A 251 22.40 6.80 -8.55
C ILE A 251 23.50 7.86 -8.45
N ILE A 252 23.41 8.92 -9.26
CA ILE A 252 24.39 10.01 -9.24
C ILE A 252 24.05 11.06 -8.15
N PRO A 253 25.08 11.78 -7.66
CA PRO A 253 24.91 12.81 -6.64
C PRO A 253 24.01 13.99 -7.02
#